data_AF-A0A2X2T025-F1
#
_entry.id   AF-A0A2X2T025-F1
#
_cell.length_a   1.000
_cell.length_b   1.000
_cell.length_c   1.000
_cell.angle_alpha   90.00
_cell.angle_beta   90.00
_cell.angle_gamma   90.00
#
_symmetry.space_group_name_H-M   'P 1'
#
loop_
_entity.id
_entity.type
_entity.pdbx_description
1 polymer ?
#
loop_
_entity_poly.entity_id
_entity_poly.type
_entity_poly.pdbx_seq_one_letter_code
_entity_poly.pdbx_strand_id
1 'polypeptide(L)' 'MITKLSELKEGSLILCKKEEDNTFSSLLLSEEQGKALKAFLISLNEDEPLISLAKYTRLIEKTHLYL' A
#
# COMPACT_ATOMS: atom_id res chain seq x y z
N MET A 1 -4.10 8.99 16.61
CA MET A 1 -2.84 8.47 16.05
C MET A 1 -2.81 6.99 16.42
N ILE A 2 -2.80 6.09 15.43
CA ILE A 2 -2.69 4.66 15.71
C ILE A 2 -1.25 4.39 16.13
N THR A 3 -1.07 3.81 17.31
CA THR A 3 0.26 3.52 17.86
C THR A 3 0.55 2.03 17.94
N LYS A 4 -0.49 1.20 17.81
CA LYS A 4 -0.39 -0.27 17.84
C LYS A 4 -1.23 -0.90 16.73
N LEU A 5 -0.76 -2.01 16.18
CA LEU A 5 -1.51 -2.78 15.18
C LEU A 5 -2.87 -3.26 15.69
N SER A 6 -2.99 -3.55 16.99
CA SER A 6 -4.25 -3.96 17.63
C SER A 6 -5.34 -2.88 17.63
N GLU A 7 -5.01 -1.63 17.32
CA GLU A 7 -5.95 -0.51 17.25
C GLU A 7 -6.58 -0.37 15.85
N LEU A 8 -6.16 -1.20 14.90
CA LEU A 8 -6.68 -1.18 13.54
C LEU A 8 -8.08 -1.78 13.47
N LYS A 9 -8.96 -1.09 12.75
CA LYS A 9 -10.32 -1.56 12.47
C LYS A 9 -10.31 -2.48 11.26
N GLU A 10 -11.31 -3.34 11.15
CA GLU A 10 -11.56 -4.11 9.94
C GLU A 10 -11.65 -3.17 8.71
N GLY A 11 -11.00 -3.58 7.61
CA GLY A 11 -10.87 -2.75 6.40
C GLY A 11 -9.75 -1.71 6.44
N SER A 12 -8.96 -1.61 7.52
CA SER A 12 -7.78 -0.73 7.54
C SER A 12 -6.71 -1.23 6.57
N LEU A 13 -6.15 -0.31 5.76
CA LEU A 13 -5.02 -0.58 4.89
C LEU A 13 -3.71 -0.15 5.57
N ILE A 14 -2.70 -1.02 5.52
CA ILE A 14 -1.36 -0.75 6.05
C ILE A 14 -0.35 -0.88 4.91
N LEU A 15 0.53 0.11 4.78
CA LEU A 15 1.69 0.04 3.91
C LEU A 15 2.92 -0.34 4.74
N CYS A 16 3.54 -1.46 4.39
CA CYS A 16 4.73 -1.98 5.05
C CYS A 16 5.77 -2.39 4.02
N LYS A 17 7.04 -2.38 4.44
CA LYS A 17 8.13 -2.94 3.64
C LYS A 17 8.23 -4.43 3.97
N LYS A 18 8.21 -5.27 2.94
CA LYS A 18 8.54 -6.68 3.09
C LYS A 18 10.06 -6.85 3.10
N GLU A 19 10.58 -7.52 4.11
CA GLU A 19 12.00 -7.82 4.26
C GLU A 19 12.36 -9.18 3.62
N GLU A 20 13.66 -9.42 3.44
CA GLU A 20 14.20 -10.65 2.81
C GLU A 20 13.88 -11.91 3.62
N ASP A 21 13.80 -11.78 4.94
CA ASP A 21 13.45 -12.86 5.88
C ASP A 21 11.92 -13.13 5.95
N ASN A 22 11.14 -12.54 5.03
CA ASN A 22 9.68 -12.58 4.98
C ASN A 22 8.97 -11.88 6.17
N THR A 23 9.68 -11.08 6.96
CA THR A 23 9.04 -10.19 7.93
C THR A 23 8.55 -8.89 7.28
N PHE A 24 7.80 -8.09 8.04
CA PHE A 24 7.27 -6.80 7.59
C PHE A 24 7.70 -5.69 8.56
N SER A 25 8.30 -4.65 8.01
CA SER A 25 8.72 -3.46 8.75
C SER A 25 7.88 -2.24 8.36
N SER A 26 7.90 -1.21 9.21
CA SER A 26 7.23 0.05 8.90
C SER A 26 7.82 0.63 7.61
N LEU A 27 6.95 1.04 6.68
CA LEU A 27 7.39 1.84 5.55
C LEU A 27 7.78 3.22 6.10
N LEU A 28 9.08 3.49 6.21
CA LEU A 28 9.58 4.79 6.62
C LEU A 28 9.32 5.79 5.50
N LEU A 29 8.31 6.64 5.69
CA LEU A 29 7.98 7.74 4.79
C LEU A 29 8.29 9.06 5.47
N SER A 30 8.87 10.01 4.73
CA SER A 30 8.87 11.40 5.15
C SER A 30 7.43 11.93 5.21
N GLU A 31 7.20 13.03 5.92
CA GLU A 31 5.88 13.65 5.98
C GLU A 31 5.35 14.03 4.58
N GLU A 32 6.24 14.54 3.72
CA GLU A 32 5.94 14.87 2.32
C GLU A 32 5.53 13.64 1.51
N GLN A 33 6.29 12.54 1.64
CA GLN A 33 5.96 11.27 0.99
C GLN A 33 4.62 10.71 1.49
N GLY A 34 4.36 10.81 2.80
CA GLY A 34 3.08 10.42 3.38
C GLY A 34 1.90 11.23 2.84
N LYS A 35 2.07 12.55 2.66
CA LYS A 35 1.06 13.43 2.04
C LYS A 35 0.82 13.05 0.58
N ALA A 36 1.89 12.84 -0.20
CA ALA A 36 1.78 12.44 -1.60
C ALA A 36 1.08 11.09 -1.75
N LEU A 37 1.43 10.11 -0.92
CA LEU A 37 0.81 8.79 -0.94
C LEU A 37 -0.68 8.85 -0.55
N LYS A 38 -1.03 9.65 0.45
CA LYS A 38 -2.43 9.86 0.84
C LYS A 38 -3.23 10.50 -0.30
N ALA A 39 -2.69 11.54 -0.94
CA ALA A 39 -3.33 12.19 -2.08
C ALA A 39 -3.53 11.20 -3.24
N PHE A 40 -2.51 10.39 -3.54
CA PHE A 40 -2.59 9.33 -4.54
C PHE A 40 -3.68 8.31 -4.24
N LEU A 41 -3.76 7.80 -3.00
CA LEU A 41 -4.79 6.81 -2.64
C LEU A 41 -6.21 7.37 -2.73
N ILE A 42 -6.39 8.66 -2.44
CA ILE A 42 -7.70 9.34 -2.53
C ILE A 42 -8.09 9.61 -3.99
N SER A 43 -7.12 9.89 -4.86
CA SER A 43 -7.39 10.11 -6.29
C SER A 43 -7.81 8.84 -7.02
N LEU A 44 -7.58 7.66 -6.45
CA LEU A 44 -8.08 6.39 -6.99
C LEU A 44 -9.61 6.32 -6.82
N ASN A 45 -10.32 6.70 -7.86
CA ASN A 45 -11.78 6.65 -7.94
C ASN A 45 -12.21 6.08 -9.29
N GLU A 46 -13.52 6.07 -9.56
CA GLU A 46 -14.08 5.55 -10.81
C GLU A 46 -13.65 6.35 -12.04
N ASP A 47 -13.39 7.65 -11.88
CA ASP A 47 -12.96 8.56 -12.95
C ASP A 47 -11.45 8.44 -13.24
N GLU A 48 -10.65 8.13 -12.20
CA GLU A 48 -9.20 7.92 -12.27
C GLU A 48 -8.79 6.56 -11.65
N PRO A 49 -9.16 5.43 -12.28
CA PRO A 49 -8.89 4.11 -11.73
C PRO A 49 -7.41 3.77 -11.79
N LEU A 50 -6.93 2.89 -10.89
CA LEU A 50 -5.52 2.46 -10.84
C LEU A 50 -4.99 1.91 -12.18
N ILE A 51 -5.86 1.28 -12.98
CA ILE A 51 -5.54 0.75 -14.32
C ILE A 51 -5.05 1.84 -15.28
N SER A 52 -5.44 3.10 -15.08
CA SER A 52 -4.97 4.24 -15.88
C SER A 52 -3.45 4.42 -15.77
N LEU A 53 -2.85 3.94 -14.68
CA LEU A 53 -1.43 4.02 -14.41
C LEU A 53 -0.64 2.81 -14.90
N ALA A 54 -1.26 1.85 -15.60
CA ALA A 54 -0.61 0.60 -16.02
C ALA A 54 0.68 0.77 -16.87
N LYS A 55 0.89 1.95 -17.47
CA LYS A 55 2.15 2.29 -18.16
C LYS A 55 3.30 2.64 -17.21
N TYR A 56 2.98 3.05 -15.99
CA TYR A 56 3.90 3.52 -14.96
C TYR A 56 3.98 2.55 -13.77
N THR A 57 2.95 1.73 -13.59
CA THR A 57 2.83 0.79 -12.50
C THR A 57 2.66 -0.63 -13.04
N ARG A 58 3.37 -1.58 -12.44
CA ARG A 58 3.19 -3.00 -12.72
C ARG A 58 2.50 -3.63 -11.52
N LEU A 59 1.26 -4.07 -11.70
CA LEU A 59 0.60 -4.90 -10.71
C LEU A 59 1.28 -6.27 -10.71
N ILE A 60 1.84 -6.66 -9.56
CA ILE A 60 2.39 -8.00 -9.36
C ILE A 60 1.37 -8.76 -8.53
N GLU A 61 0.49 -9.49 -9.19
CA GLU A 61 -0.34 -10.48 -8.52
C GLU A 61 0.52 -11.72 -8.28
N LYS A 62 0.86 -12.00 -7.01
CA LYS A 62 1.33 -13.33 -6.65
C LYS A 62 0.14 -14.27 -6.68
N THR A 63 -0.12 -14.87 -7.83
CA THR A 63 -0.95 -16.07 -7.90
C THR A 63 -0.22 -17.15 -7.09
N HIS A 64 -0.90 -17.74 -6.10
CA HIS A 64 -0.44 -18.96 -5.46
C HIS A 64 -0.34 -20.05 -6.54
N LEU A 65 0.86 -20.26 -7.10
CA LEU A 65 1.18 -21.49 -7.80
C LEU A 65 1.27 -22.58 -6.73
N TYR A 66 0.17 -23.32 -6.56
CA TYR A 66 0.25 -24.67 -6.03
C TYR A 66 1.07 -25.49 -7.03
N LEU A 67 2.34 -25.74 -6.71
CA LEU A 67 3.17 -26.80 -7.27
C LEU A 67 3.81 -27.56 -6.12
#